data_AF-A0A933XGN4-F1
#
_entry.id   AF-A0A933XGN4-F1
#
_cell.length_a   1.000
_cell.length_b   1.000
_cell.length_c   1.000
_cell.angle_alpha   90.00
_cell.angle_beta   90.00
_cell.angle_gamma   90.00
#
_symmetry.space_group_name_H-M   'P 1'
#
loop_
_entity.id
_entity.type
_entity.pdbx_description
1 polymer ?
#
loop_
_entity_poly.entity_id
_entity_poly.type
_entity_poly.pdbx_seq_one_letter_code
_entity_poly.pdbx_strand_id
1 'polypeptide(L)'
;MKLDAKTILLTIAALIVMAGAYWYFFTGTGNEPSLTTTDSQNQAQLQFKTLVGELQPISFDTSIFSDPRFMALVDLATPIAPETSGRLDPFAPVSGISGK
;
A
#
# COMPACT_ATOMS: atom_id res chain seq x y z
N MET A 1 -12.80 34.04 62.89
CA MET A 1 -14.15 33.49 62.68
C MET A 1 -14.08 32.00 62.99
N LYS A 2 -14.74 31.56 64.06
CA LYS A 2 -14.70 30.16 64.50
C LYS A 2 -15.74 29.42 63.65
N LEU A 3 -15.29 28.57 62.73
CA LEU A 3 -16.18 27.83 61.84
C LEU A 3 -16.73 26.63 62.61
N ASP A 4 -18.05 26.55 62.77
CA ASP A 4 -18.70 25.41 63.40
C ASP A 4 -18.51 24.15 62.57
N ALA A 5 -18.35 22.99 63.22
CA ALA A 5 -18.12 21.71 62.55
C ALA A 5 -19.20 21.38 61.51
N LYS A 6 -20.45 21.79 61.76
CA LYS A 6 -21.57 21.64 60.82
C LYS A 6 -21.39 22.49 59.56
N THR A 7 -20.89 23.73 59.72
CA THR A 7 -20.61 24.65 58.62
C THR A 7 -19.41 24.18 57.79
N ILE A 8 -18.39 23.61 58.46
CA ILE A 8 -17.25 22.97 57.81
C ILE A 8 -17.72 21.75 57.00
N LEU A 9 -18.58 20.91 57.56
CA LEU A 9 -19.08 19.72 56.87
C LEU A 9 -19.93 20.10 55.64
N LEU A 10 -20.76 21.14 55.73
CA LEU A 10 -21.60 21.61 54.62
C LEU A 10 -20.75 22.22 53.49
N THR A 11 -19.71 22.97 53.83
CA THR A 11 -18.78 23.56 52.85
C THR A 11 -17.96 22.50 52.12
N ILE A 12 -17.49 21.46 52.82
CA ILE A 12 -16.79 20.32 52.21
C ILE A 12 -17.73 19.55 51.27
N ALA A 13 -18.97 19.27 51.69
CA ALA A 13 -19.96 18.60 50.84
C ALA A 13 -20.23 19.40 49.55
N ALA A 14 -20.37 20.72 49.65
CA ALA A 14 -20.57 21.59 48.49
C ALA A 14 -19.36 21.58 47.53
N LEU A 15 -18.14 21.56 48.06
CA LEU A 15 -16.91 21.47 47.27
C LEU A 15 -16.81 20.15 46.50
N ILE A 16 -17.17 19.03 47.14
CA ILE A 16 -17.17 17.70 46.50
C ILE A 16 -18.19 17.66 45.36
N VAL A 17 -19.39 18.21 45.56
CA VAL A 17 -20.42 18.25 44.52
C VAL A 17 -19.99 19.12 43.34
N MET A 18 -19.39 20.29 43.59
CA MET A 18 -18.84 21.13 42.51
C MET A 18 -17.71 20.44 41.75
N ALA A 19 -16.79 19.79 42.46
CA ALA A 19 -15.67 19.08 41.84
C ALA A 19 -16.17 17.89 40.99
N GLY A 20 -17.17 17.16 41.49
CA GLY A 20 -17.81 16.06 40.75
C GLY A 20 -18.55 16.55 39.50
N ALA A 21 -19.28 17.67 39.60
CA ALA A 21 -19.95 18.29 38.46
C ALA A 21 -18.93 18.80 37.42
N TYR A 22 -17.89 19.50 37.85
CA TYR A 22 -16.83 19.96 36.95
C TYR A 22 -16.17 18.79 36.23
N TRP A 23 -15.80 17.73 36.96
CA TRP A 23 -15.22 16.54 36.34
C TRP A 23 -16.19 15.89 35.36
N TYR A 24 -17.46 15.68 35.73
CA TYR A 24 -18.45 15.07 34.84
C TYR A 24 -18.70 15.88 33.55
N PHE A 25 -18.75 17.21 33.63
CA PHE A 25 -19.02 18.07 32.47
C PHE A 25 -17.76 18.42 31.65
N PHE A 26 -16.56 18.45 32.26
CA PHE A 26 -15.31 18.86 31.60
C PHE A 26 -14.31 17.72 31.37
N THR A 27 -14.51 16.52 31.92
CA THR A 27 -13.73 15.31 31.57
C THR A 27 -14.29 14.59 30.34
N GLY A 28 -15.26 15.18 29.65
CA GLY A 28 -15.61 14.78 28.30
C GLY A 28 -14.36 14.83 27.46
N THR A 29 -13.69 13.67 27.32
CA THR A 29 -12.80 13.39 26.20
C THR A 29 -13.58 13.82 24.98
N GLY A 30 -13.19 14.96 24.43
CA GLY A 30 -13.84 15.53 23.27
C GLY A 30 -13.92 14.43 22.24
N ASN A 31 -15.13 13.92 22.02
CA ASN A 31 -15.46 13.23 20.80
C ASN A 31 -15.62 14.29 19.69
N GLU A 32 -14.67 15.24 19.67
CA GLU A 32 -14.29 15.93 18.47
C GLU A 32 -13.99 14.79 17.50
N PRO A 33 -14.67 14.69 16.35
CA PRO A 33 -14.18 13.80 15.32
C PRO A 33 -12.72 14.17 15.14
N SER A 34 -11.82 13.18 15.31
CA SER A 34 -10.44 13.32 14.84
C SER A 34 -10.53 13.98 13.48
N LEU A 35 -9.66 14.95 13.19
CA LEU A 35 -9.52 15.51 11.85
C LEU A 35 -9.09 14.36 10.94
N THR A 36 -10.03 13.51 10.57
CA THR A 36 -9.86 12.50 9.56
C THR A 36 -9.66 13.34 8.33
N THR A 37 -8.44 13.33 7.80
CA THR A 37 -8.32 13.23 6.36
C THR A 37 -9.31 12.16 5.99
N THR A 38 -10.48 12.57 5.49
CA THR A 38 -11.29 11.69 4.70
C THR A 38 -10.32 11.30 3.61
N ASP A 39 -9.66 10.15 3.79
CA ASP A 39 -9.16 9.37 2.68
C ASP A 39 -10.41 9.24 1.84
N SER A 40 -10.57 10.19 0.91
CA SER A 40 -11.52 10.11 -0.15
C SER A 40 -10.99 8.91 -0.88
N GLN A 41 -11.44 7.73 -0.46
CA GLN A 41 -11.11 6.48 -1.08
C GLN A 41 -11.52 6.70 -2.50
N ASN A 42 -10.50 6.97 -3.32
CA ASN A 42 -10.72 7.33 -4.69
C ASN A 42 -11.44 6.11 -5.28
N GLN A 43 -12.60 6.33 -5.90
CA GLN A 43 -13.40 5.23 -6.43
C GLN A 43 -12.55 4.29 -7.32
N ALA A 44 -11.52 4.84 -8.00
CA ALA A 44 -10.54 4.06 -8.74
C ALA A 44 -9.68 3.12 -7.87
N GLN A 45 -9.30 3.53 -6.66
CA GLN A 45 -8.54 2.69 -5.72
C GLN A 45 -9.38 1.54 -5.18
N LEU A 46 -10.68 1.76 -4.92
CA LEU A 46 -11.60 0.71 -4.49
C LEU A 46 -11.83 -0.31 -5.61
N GLN A 47 -12.10 0.17 -6.83
CA GLN A 47 -12.26 -0.68 -8.01
C GLN A 47 -11.01 -1.50 -8.30
N PHE A 48 -9.82 -0.90 -8.19
CA PHE A 48 -8.56 -1.61 -8.37
C PHE A 48 -8.36 -2.72 -7.32
N LYS A 49 -8.62 -2.43 -6.04
CA LYS A 49 -8.52 -3.44 -4.97
C LYS A 49 -9.48 -4.61 -5.18
N THR A 50 -10.72 -4.32 -5.60
CA THR A 50 -11.70 -5.36 -5.94
C THR A 50 -11.22 -6.21 -7.11
N LEU A 51 -10.75 -5.59 -8.19
CA LEU A 51 -10.27 -6.32 -9.37
C LEU A 51 -9.04 -7.19 -9.05
N VAL A 52 -8.14 -6.71 -8.20
CA VAL A 52 -7.00 -7.51 -7.71
C VAL A 52 -7.45 -8.71 -6.89
N GLY A 53 -8.52 -8.58 -6.10
CA GLY A 53 -9.12 -9.70 -5.38
C GLY A 53 -9.84 -10.71 -6.28
N GLU A 54 -10.37 -10.26 -7.42
CA GLU A 54 -11.02 -11.10 -8.43
C GLU A 54 -10.03 -11.83 -9.35
N LEU A 55 -8.80 -11.33 -9.47
CA LEU A 55 -7.72 -12.02 -10.18
C LEU A 55 -7.34 -13.29 -9.42
N GLN A 56 -7.96 -14.41 -9.80
CA GLN A 56 -7.61 -15.72 -9.29
C GLN A 56 -6.13 -15.99 -9.60
N PRO A 57 -5.33 -16.46 -8.62
CA PRO A 57 -3.96 -16.87 -8.90
C PRO A 57 -3.98 -17.94 -10.00
N ILE A 58 -3.40 -17.62 -11.14
CA ILE A 58 -3.26 -18.54 -12.26
C ILE A 58 -2.17 -19.53 -11.86
N SER A 59 -2.55 -20.78 -11.67
CA SER A 59 -1.61 -21.88 -11.50
C SER A 59 -1.44 -22.58 -12.84
N PHE A 60 -0.19 -22.70 -13.30
CA PHE A 60 0.12 -23.50 -14.48
C PHE A 60 0.32 -24.95 -14.05
N ASP A 61 -0.46 -25.85 -14.65
CA ASP A 61 -0.22 -27.29 -14.52
C ASP A 61 0.98 -27.67 -15.38
N THR A 62 2.10 -28.01 -14.73
CA THR A 62 3.34 -28.42 -15.37
C THR A 62 3.50 -29.95 -15.43
N SER A 63 2.47 -30.71 -15.06
CA SER A 63 2.52 -32.18 -15.03
C SER A 63 2.87 -32.80 -16.38
N ILE A 64 2.48 -32.17 -17.49
CA ILE A 64 2.80 -32.61 -18.85
C ILE A 64 4.31 -32.69 -19.11
N PHE A 65 5.11 -31.83 -18.47
CA PHE A 65 6.57 -31.81 -18.63
C PHE A 65 7.27 -32.90 -17.81
N SER A 66 6.54 -33.57 -16.91
CA SER A 66 7.07 -34.69 -16.11
C SER A 66 6.92 -36.05 -16.82
N ASP A 67 6.18 -36.10 -17.93
CA ASP A 67 6.03 -37.33 -18.71
C ASP A 67 7.37 -37.68 -19.40
N PRO A 68 7.85 -38.94 -19.29
CA PRO A 68 9.11 -39.38 -19.89
C PRO A 68 9.23 -39.06 -21.39
N ARG A 69 8.10 -38.99 -22.11
CA ARG A 69 8.07 -38.61 -23.53
C ARG A 69 8.52 -37.18 -23.76
N PHE A 70 8.32 -36.27 -22.80
CA PHE A 70 8.78 -34.89 -22.85
C PHE A 70 10.20 -34.71 -22.30
N MET A 71 10.66 -35.64 -21.45
CA MET A 71 12.03 -35.68 -20.94
C MET A 71 13.04 -36.28 -21.94
N ALA A 72 12.55 -37.06 -22.92
CA ALA A 72 13.37 -37.74 -23.91
C ALA A 72 13.49 -36.98 -25.25
N LEU A 73 13.02 -35.73 -25.34
CA LEU A 73 13.18 -34.94 -26.56
C LEU A 73 14.67 -34.65 -26.78
N VAL A 74 15.13 -35.04 -27.97
CA VAL A 74 16.46 -34.69 -28.47
C VAL A 74 16.30 -33.43 -29.30
N ASP A 75 17.14 -32.43 -29.02
CA ASP A 75 17.22 -31.24 -29.87
C ASP A 75 17.76 -31.63 -31.25
N LEU A 76 16.99 -31.33 -32.29
CA LEU A 76 17.34 -31.56 -33.70
C LEU A 76 17.78 -30.26 -34.39
N ALA A 77 17.97 -29.18 -33.64
CA ALA A 77 18.45 -27.93 -34.19
C ALA A 77 19.86 -28.12 -34.77
N THR A 78 20.03 -27.70 -36.04
CA THR A 78 21.35 -27.54 -36.62
C THR A 78 22.00 -26.30 -36.00
N PRO A 79 23.14 -26.42 -35.31
CA PRO A 79 23.83 -25.25 -34.78
C PRO A 79 24.21 -24.32 -35.92
N ILE A 80 23.81 -23.06 -35.83
CA ILE A 80 24.20 -22.04 -36.80
C ILE A 80 25.54 -21.48 -36.37
N ALA A 81 26.55 -21.65 -37.23
CA ALA A 81 27.85 -21.04 -37.02
C ALA A 81 27.71 -19.50 -37.09
N PRO A 82 28.31 -18.75 -36.15
CA PRO A 82 28.30 -17.31 -36.23
C PRO A 82 29.09 -16.86 -37.47
N GLU A 83 28.42 -16.12 -38.34
CA GLU A 83 29.07 -15.49 -39.48
C GLU A 83 29.92 -14.31 -39.01
N THR A 84 31.07 -14.10 -39.67
CA THR A 84 31.89 -12.91 -39.40
C THR A 84 31.11 -11.65 -39.73
N SER A 85 31.33 -10.56 -38.99
CA SER A 85 30.74 -9.27 -39.31
C SER A 85 30.98 -8.91 -40.78
N GLY A 86 29.91 -8.49 -41.46
CA GLY A 86 29.97 -8.10 -42.86
C GLY A 86 30.89 -6.90 -43.11
N ARG A 87 31.14 -6.61 -44.39
CA ARG A 87 31.91 -5.42 -44.78
C ARG A 87 31.21 -4.16 -44.26
N LEU A 88 32.01 -3.20 -43.78
CA LEU A 88 31.52 -1.87 -43.44
C LEU A 88 30.69 -1.31 -44.60
N ASP A 89 29.52 -0.74 -44.29
CA ASP A 89 28.63 -0.17 -45.30
C ASP A 89 29.36 0.94 -46.09
N PRO A 90 29.58 0.77 -47.41
CA PRO A 90 30.30 1.75 -48.22
C PRO A 90 29.50 3.04 -48.45
N PHE A 91 28.21 3.05 -48.10
CA PHE A 91 27.33 4.23 -48.15
C PHE A 91 27.02 4.80 -46.77
N ALA A 92 27.64 4.27 -45.71
CA ALA A 92 27.46 4.83 -44.37
C ALA A 92 27.89 6.31 -44.38
N PRO A 93 27.08 7.22 -43.79
CA PRO A 93 27.45 8.62 -43.67
C PRO A 93 28.79 8.72 -42.95
N VAL A 94 29.78 9.33 -43.57
CA VAL A 94 31.03 9.60 -42.86
C VAL A 94 30.71 10.55 -41.71
N SER A 95 31.16 10.21 -40.49
CA SER A 95 30.97 11.05 -39.31
C SER A 95 31.61 12.41 -39.57
N GLY A 96 30.80 13.40 -39.94
CA GLY A 96 31.28 14.74 -40.27
C GLY A 96 30.58 15.43 -41.44
N ILE A 97 29.83 14.73 -42.30
CA ILE A 97 28.99 15.37 -43.31
C ILE A 97 27.51 15.24 -42.94
N SER A 98 27.06 16.11 -42.05
CA SER A 98 25.63 16.40 -41.94
C SER A 98 25.21 17.09 -43.24
N GLY A 99 24.60 16.33 -44.16
CA GLY A 99 23.99 16.87 -45.36
C GLY A 99 22.94 17.91 -44.96
N LYS A 100 23.23 19.17 -45.29
CA LYS A 100 22.26 20.25 -45.35
C LYS A 100 21.44 20.12 -46.62
#